data_AF-A0A453TC61-F1
#
_entry.id   AF-A0A453TC61-F1
#
_cell.length_a   1.000
_cell.length_b   1.000
_cell.length_c   1.000
_cell.angle_alpha   90.00
_cell.angle_beta   90.00
_cell.angle_gamma   90.00
#
_symmetry.space_group_name_H-M   'P 1'
#
loop_
_entity.id
_entity.type
_entity.pdbx_description
1 polymer ?
#
loop_
_entity_poly.entity_id
_entity_poly.type
_entity_poly.pdbx_seq_one_letter_code
_entity_poly.pdbx_strand_id
1 'polypeptide(L)'
;MAAVALRGQLNTLVTSIFAMGMLDEYFQYLQSMDEDGSSAQGLVAEVINLFIANANRILNDIGLLNQPVIDFNKVDDLVHQLEWCISS
;
A
#
# COMPACT_ATOMS: atom_id res chain seq x y z
N MET A 1 14.25 -25.63 -8.18
CA MET A 1 15.31 -24.87 -7.48
C MET A 1 15.08 -23.36 -7.50
N ALA A 2 14.97 -22.70 -8.67
CA ALA A 2 14.80 -21.24 -8.74
C ALA A 2 13.54 -20.69 -8.03
N ALA A 3 12.38 -21.32 -8.21
CA ALA A 3 11.12 -20.88 -7.58
C ALA A 3 11.15 -20.93 -6.05
N VAL A 4 11.83 -21.92 -5.47
CA VAL A 4 11.99 -22.05 -4.00
C VAL A 4 12.90 -20.96 -3.46
N ALA A 5 13.98 -20.63 -4.18
CA ALA A 5 14.86 -19.53 -3.81
C ALA A 5 14.14 -18.17 -3.88
N LEU A 6 13.34 -17.94 -4.93
CA LEU A 6 12.52 -16.73 -5.06
C LEU A 6 11.50 -16.60 -3.92
N ARG A 7 10.83 -17.71 -3.55
CA ARG A 7 9.92 -17.73 -2.39
C ARG A 7 10.66 -17.36 -1.10
N GLY A 8 11.85 -17.94 -0.87
CA GLY A 8 12.66 -17.63 0.30
C GLY A 8 13.07 -16.15 0.39
N GLN A 9 13.43 -15.55 -0.74
CA GLN A 9 13.74 -14.11 -0.83
C GLN A 9 12.51 -13.25 -0.54
N LEU A 10 11.36 -13.59 -1.13
CA LEU A 10 10.10 -12.87 -0.89
C LEU A 10 9.73 -12.89 0.60
N ASN A 11 9.78 -14.06 1.23
CA ASN A 11 9.46 -14.19 2.65
C ASN A 11 10.41 -13.36 3.52
N THR A 12 11.71 -13.39 3.20
CA THR A 12 12.71 -12.57 3.91
C THR A 12 12.43 -11.07 3.78
N LEU A 13 12.08 -10.62 2.58
CA LEU A 13 11.71 -9.23 2.32
C LEU A 13 10.47 -8.84 3.13
N VAL A 14 9.39 -9.61 3.05
CA VAL A 14 8.15 -9.35 3.78
C VAL A 14 8.41 -9.27 5.28
N THR A 15 9.15 -10.23 5.86
CA THR A 15 9.53 -10.19 7.28
C THR A 15 10.30 -8.92 7.65
N SER A 16 11.22 -8.46 6.79
CA SER A 16 11.97 -7.23 7.05
C SER A 16 11.07 -5.98 7.04
N ILE A 17 10.08 -5.93 6.15
CA ILE A 17 9.16 -4.79 6.04
C ILE A 17 8.22 -4.72 7.26
N PHE A 18 7.75 -5.88 7.75
CA PHE A 18 7.05 -5.98 9.03
C PHE A 18 7.90 -5.50 10.21
N ALA A 19 9.17 -5.93 10.28
CA ALA A 19 10.06 -5.52 11.36
C ALA A 19 10.36 -4.02 11.37
N MET A 20 10.26 -3.36 10.21
CA MET A 20 10.36 -1.90 10.07
C MET A 20 9.06 -1.16 10.45
N GLY A 21 7.97 -1.87 10.73
CA GLY A 21 6.66 -1.28 11.08
C GLY A 21 5.92 -0.67 9.89
N MET A 22 6.28 -1.04 8.65
CA MET A 22 5.62 -0.55 7.44
C MET A 22 4.41 -1.39 7.00
N LEU A 23 4.29 -2.60 7.53
CA LEU A 23 3.16 -3.50 7.30
C LEU A 23 2.55 -3.89 8.64
N ASP A 24 1.25 -4.12 8.63
CA ASP A 24 0.45 -4.45 9.80
C ASP A 24 -0.36 -5.74 9.61
N GLU A 25 -1.23 -6.02 10.58
CA GLU A 25 -2.09 -7.21 10.59
C GLU A 25 -3.04 -7.30 9.38
N TYR A 26 -3.40 -6.17 8.75
CA TYR A 26 -4.24 -6.18 7.56
C TYR A 26 -3.51 -6.80 6.37
N PHE A 27 -2.21 -6.51 6.21
CA PHE A 27 -1.40 -7.16 5.17
C PHE A 27 -1.27 -8.68 5.38
N GLN A 28 -1.29 -9.15 6.64
CA GLN A 28 -1.30 -10.59 6.94
C GLN A 28 -2.65 -11.21 6.56
N TYR A 29 -3.75 -10.51 6.82
CA TYR A 29 -5.09 -10.94 6.41
C TYR A 29 -5.18 -11.12 4.88
N LEU A 30 -4.73 -10.14 4.10
CA LEU A 30 -4.73 -10.24 2.64
C LEU A 30 -3.91 -11.42 2.11
N GLN A 31 -2.75 -11.69 2.72
CA GLN A 31 -1.94 -12.88 2.36
C GLN A 31 -2.68 -14.19 2.68
N SER A 32 -3.36 -14.26 3.82
CA SER A 32 -4.10 -15.47 4.20
C SER A 32 -5.23 -15.80 3.23
N MET A 33 -5.90 -14.77 2.67
CA MET A 33 -6.94 -14.94 1.65
C MET A 33 -6.39 -15.49 0.32
N ASP A 34 -5.18 -15.06 -0.07
CA ASP A 34 -4.50 -15.58 -1.26
C ASP A 34 -4.02 -17.04 -1.04
N GLU A 35 -3.62 -17.39 0.18
CA GLU A 35 -3.14 -18.74 0.53
C GLU A 35 -4.26 -19.77 0.72
N ASP A 36 -5.39 -19.36 1.30
CA ASP A 36 -6.55 -20.25 1.54
C ASP A 36 -7.47 -20.41 0.32
N GLY A 37 -7.24 -19.61 -0.73
CA GLY A 37 -7.99 -19.64 -1.98
C GLY A 37 -9.39 -19.01 -1.89
N SER A 38 -9.66 -18.22 -0.85
CA SER A 38 -10.91 -17.48 -0.68
C SER A 38 -10.99 -16.23 -1.57
N SER A 39 -9.87 -15.79 -2.16
CA SER A 39 -9.80 -14.67 -3.12
C SER A 39 -9.38 -15.09 -4.52
N ALA A 40 -9.46 -14.12 -5.46
CA ALA A 40 -8.80 -14.25 -6.75
C ALA A 40 -7.27 -14.34 -6.56
N GLN A 41 -6.61 -15.14 -7.39
CA GLN A 41 -5.15 -15.31 -7.31
C GLN A 41 -4.44 -13.95 -7.52
N GLY A 42 -3.66 -13.54 -6.53
CA GLY A 42 -2.87 -12.30 -6.60
C GLY A 42 -3.62 -11.08 -6.06
N LEU A 43 -4.57 -11.29 -5.15
CA LEU A 43 -5.26 -10.23 -4.44
C LEU A 43 -4.27 -9.25 -3.80
N VAL A 44 -3.23 -9.75 -3.14
CA VAL A 44 -2.20 -8.91 -2.49
C VAL A 44 -1.54 -7.99 -3.53
N ALA A 45 -1.20 -8.52 -4.70
CA ALA A 45 -0.59 -7.72 -5.77
C ALA A 45 -1.57 -6.68 -6.33
N GLU A 46 -2.84 -7.02 -6.48
CA GLU A 46 -3.88 -6.09 -6.93
C GLU A 46 -4.08 -4.93 -5.95
N VAL A 47 -4.22 -5.23 -4.65
CA VAL A 47 -4.38 -4.23 -3.58
C VAL A 47 -3.17 -3.30 -3.51
N ILE A 48 -1.95 -3.84 -3.55
CA ILE A 48 -0.72 -3.02 -3.55
C ILE A 48 -0.69 -2.09 -4.78
N ASN A 49 -1.04 -2.59 -5.97
CA ASN A 49 -1.02 -1.76 -7.19
C ASN A 49 -2.07 -0.64 -7.12
N LEU A 50 -3.26 -0.93 -6.59
CA LEU A 50 -4.31 0.08 -6.39
C LEU A 50 -3.88 1.14 -5.37
N PHE A 51 -3.30 0.71 -4.24
CA PHE A 51 -2.74 1.60 -3.23
C PHE A 51 -1.69 2.54 -3.85
N ILE A 52 -0.70 1.99 -4.56
CA ILE A 52 0.38 2.78 -5.18
C ILE A 52 -0.19 3.78 -6.19
N ALA A 53 -1.16 3.37 -7.02
CA ALA A 53 -1.78 4.25 -8.01
C ALA A 53 -2.53 5.42 -7.34
N ASN A 54 -3.32 5.12 -6.30
CA ASN A 54 -4.08 6.13 -5.56
C ASN A 54 -3.18 7.07 -4.76
N ALA A 55 -2.21 6.53 -4.01
CA ALA A 55 -1.26 7.32 -3.24
C ALA A 55 -0.46 8.26 -4.13
N ASN A 56 0.04 7.80 -5.29
CA ASN A 56 0.75 8.66 -6.24
C ASN A 56 -0.13 9.80 -6.78
N ARG A 57 -1.39 9.51 -7.09
CA ARG A 57 -2.34 10.54 -7.53
C ARG A 57 -2.55 11.59 -6.44
N ILE A 58 -2.83 11.16 -5.21
CA ILE A 58 -3.09 12.06 -4.07
C ILE A 58 -1.85 12.90 -3.77
N LEU A 59 -0.65 12.30 -3.75
CA LEU A 59 0.61 13.01 -3.53
C LEU A 59 0.89 14.06 -4.61
N ASN A 60 0.59 13.76 -5.88
CA ASN A 60 0.69 14.74 -6.96
C ASN A 60 -0.31 15.90 -6.75
N ASP A 61 -1.54 15.60 -6.32
CA ASP A 61 -2.55 16.61 -6.02
C ASP A 61 -2.19 17.45 -4.77
N ILE A 62 -1.47 16.90 -3.79
CA ILE A 62 -0.91 17.67 -2.65
C ILE A 62 0.18 18.66 -3.12
N GLY A 63 0.72 18.51 -4.33
CA GLY A 63 1.59 19.48 -4.98
C GLY A 63 0.99 20.90 -5.10
N LEU A 64 -0.30 21.08 -4.82
CA LEU A 64 -0.96 22.37 -4.58
C LEU A 64 -0.27 23.23 -3.50
N LEU A 65 0.49 22.62 -2.59
CA LEU A 65 1.33 23.33 -1.61
C LEU A 65 2.41 24.22 -2.25
N ASN A 66 2.74 23.99 -3.54
CA ASN A 66 3.69 24.81 -4.27
C ASN A 66 3.06 26.08 -4.89
N GLN A 67 1.77 26.33 -4.67
CA GLN A 67 1.10 27.53 -5.20
C GLN A 67 1.37 28.76 -4.32
N PRO A 68 1.37 29.98 -4.91
CA PRO A 68 1.58 31.23 -4.15
C PRO A 68 0.52 31.50 -3.07
N VAL A 69 -0.70 31.00 -3.29
CA VAL A 69 -1.81 31.03 -2.33
C VAL A 69 -2.27 29.58 -2.15
N ILE A 70 -2.23 29.10 -0.91
CA ILE A 70 -2.57 27.72 -0.57
C ILE A 70 -4.00 27.68 -0.03
N ASP A 71 -4.81 26.80 -0.62
CA ASP A 71 -6.12 26.43 -0.05
C ASP A 71 -5.94 25.27 0.93
N PHE A 72 -5.85 25.60 2.22
CA PHE A 72 -5.64 24.60 3.27
C PHE A 72 -6.81 23.63 3.44
N ASN A 73 -8.04 24.02 3.11
CA ASN A 73 -9.18 23.10 3.20
C ASN A 73 -9.03 21.98 2.16
N LYS A 74 -8.62 22.35 0.94
CA LYS A 74 -8.36 21.37 -0.11
C LYS A 74 -7.17 20.46 0.20
N VAL A 75 -6.14 20.99 0.87
CA VAL A 75 -5.01 20.17 1.33
C VAL A 75 -5.44 19.19 2.41
N ASP A 76 -6.25 19.64 3.37
CA ASP A 76 -6.81 18.80 4.44
C ASP A 76 -7.64 17.64 3.86
N ASP A 77 -8.52 17.92 2.88
CA ASP A 77 -9.29 16.89 2.17
C ASP A 77 -8.40 15.86 1.47
N LEU A 78 -7.26 16.28 0.92
CA LEU A 78 -6.29 15.39 0.27
C LEU A 78 -5.51 14.55 1.28
N VAL A 79 -5.16 15.11 2.44
CA VAL A 79 -4.50 14.38 3.53
C VAL A 79 -5.43 13.33 4.13
N HIS A 80 -6.71 13.67 4.34
CA HIS A 80 -7.71 12.69 4.78
C HIS A 80 -7.91 11.55 3.75
N GLN A 81 -7.92 11.87 2.45
CA GLN A 81 -7.95 10.84 1.40
C GLN A 81 -6.70 9.94 1.43
N LEU A 82 -5.53 10.50 1.72
CA LEU A 82 -4.31 9.73 1.87
C LEU A 82 -4.37 8.81 3.09
N GLU A 83 -4.87 9.29 4.22
CA GLU A 83 -5.07 8.49 5.43
C GLU A 83 -6.00 7.29 5.16
N TRP A 84 -7.11 7.53 4.45
CA TRP A 84 -8.02 6.47 4.05
C TRP A 84 -7.37 5.47 3.10
N CYS A 85 -6.57 5.96 2.16
CA CYS A 85 -5.83 5.10 1.23
C CYS A 85 -4.79 4.23 1.95
N ILE A 86 -4.17 4.71 3.03
CA ILE A 86 -3.20 3.95 3.82
C ILE A 86 -3.91 2.91 4.71
N SER A 87 -5.13 3.20 5.13
CA SER A 87 -5.92 2.34 6.02
C SER A 87 -6.79 1.32 5.29
N SER A 88 -6.83 1.36 3.95
CA SER A 88 -7.62 0.48 3.08
C SER A 88 -6.83 -0.71 2.57
#